data_AF-A0A4R2K0Z7-F1
#
_entry.id   AF-A0A4R2K0Z7-F1
#
_cell.length_a   1.000
_cell.length_b   1.000
_cell.length_c   1.000
_cell.angle_alpha   90.00
_cell.angle_beta   90.00
_cell.angle_gamma   90.00
#
_symmetry.space_group_name_H-M   'P 1'
#
loop_
_entity.id
_entity.type
_entity.pdbx_description
1 polymer ?
#
loop_
_entity_poly.entity_id
_entity_poly.type
_entity_poly.pdbx_seq_one_letter_code
_entity_poly.pdbx_strand_id
1 'polypeptide(L)'
;MHLTVCWDRAGDDLIGVFSPHAVAWLRRQMSGYEQLLEWRYAGYVSEDPTANAVGVPVASRPAEYPPLVAALSEIIPEDELEPIRLWWEPDVVRWLYAGTRVVLDSLPTTGGVVVLHERHQIEAWQAAVPNMRVVFAVAAGVWPVPVGTERNRHTMPTPDPTRLDRDRQLTDWLRKVVDRLTDIAEPASTS
;
A
#
# COMPACT_ATOMS: atom_id res chain seq x y z
N MET A 1 15.97 8.87 -14.03
CA MET A 1 15.62 7.44 -13.92
C MET A 1 14.33 7.24 -14.69
N HIS A 2 14.34 6.53 -15.82
CA HIS A 2 13.11 6.26 -16.58
C HIS A 2 12.38 5.07 -15.96
N LEU A 3 11.22 5.35 -15.38
CA LEU A 3 10.29 4.35 -14.90
C LEU A 3 9.16 4.25 -15.91
N THR A 4 9.15 3.15 -16.65
CA THR A 4 8.12 2.86 -17.63
C THR A 4 7.28 1.71 -17.10
N VAL A 5 5.96 1.88 -17.17
CA VAL A 5 4.98 0.82 -17.03
C VAL A 5 4.05 0.89 -18.22
N CYS A 6 3.78 -0.25 -18.84
CA CYS A 6 2.72 -0.41 -19.84
C CYS A 6 1.90 -1.61 -19.42
N TRP A 7 0.64 -1.36 -19.04
CA TRP A 7 -0.34 -2.43 -18.87
C TRP A 7 -1.05 -2.65 -20.21
N ASP A 8 -1.32 -3.92 -20.51
CA ASP A 8 -2.12 -4.34 -21.66
C ASP A 8 -2.91 -5.60 -21.29
N ARG A 9 -3.89 -5.96 -22.12
CA ARG A 9 -4.73 -7.15 -21.93
C ARG A 9 -4.43 -8.17 -23.03
N ALA A 10 -4.18 -9.41 -22.63
CA ALA A 10 -3.98 -10.53 -23.53
C ALA A 10 -4.98 -11.65 -23.21
N GLY A 11 -6.18 -11.56 -23.79
CA GLY A 11 -7.29 -12.43 -23.42
C GLY A 11 -7.78 -12.10 -22.00
N ASP A 12 -7.74 -13.09 -21.12
CA ASP A 12 -8.11 -12.94 -19.71
C ASP A 12 -6.94 -12.45 -18.83
N ASP A 13 -5.71 -12.53 -19.32
CA ASP A 13 -4.52 -12.08 -18.61
C ASP A 13 -4.31 -10.56 -18.72
N LEU A 14 -3.88 -9.93 -17.63
CA LEU A 14 -3.35 -8.56 -17.64
C LEU A 14 -1.82 -8.58 -17.57
N ILE A 15 -1.18 -7.91 -18.51
CA ILE A 15 0.27 -7.94 -18.71
C ILE A 15 0.84 -6.55 -18.47
N GLY A 16 1.77 -6.43 -17.53
CA GLY A 16 2.48 -5.20 -17.21
C GLY A 16 3.96 -5.29 -17.56
N VAL A 17 4.49 -4.39 -18.40
CA VAL A 17 5.92 -4.35 -18.74
C VAL A 17 6.61 -3.27 -17.90
N PHE A 18 7.56 -3.69 -17.05
CA PHE A 18 8.31 -2.82 -16.15
C PHE A 18 9.81 -2.80 -16.46
N SER A 19 10.42 -1.62 -16.40
CA SER A 19 11.87 -1.51 -16.46
C SER A 19 12.54 -2.14 -15.23
N PRO A 20 13.80 -2.63 -15.33
CA PRO A 20 14.55 -3.17 -14.19
C PRO A 20 14.57 -2.23 -12.97
N HIS A 21 14.72 -0.93 -13.23
CA HIS A 21 14.74 0.10 -12.20
C HIS A 21 13.38 0.27 -11.53
N ALA A 22 12.28 0.16 -12.29
CA ALA A 22 10.92 0.21 -11.75
C ALA A 22 10.66 -0.97 -10.82
N VAL A 23 11.01 -2.18 -11.25
CA VAL A 23 10.85 -3.40 -10.46
C VAL A 23 11.70 -3.37 -9.19
N ALA A 24 12.98 -3.05 -9.30
CA ALA A 24 13.87 -2.97 -8.14
C ALA A 24 13.37 -1.92 -7.12
N TRP A 25 12.90 -0.77 -7.60
CA TRP A 25 12.36 0.27 -6.75
C TRP A 25 11.05 -0.17 -6.08
N LEU A 26 10.09 -0.70 -6.86
CA LEU A 26 8.79 -1.12 -6.36
C LEU A 26 8.94 -2.27 -5.35
N ARG A 27 9.76 -3.29 -5.66
CA ARG A 27 10.07 -4.38 -4.73
C ARG A 27 10.61 -3.84 -3.40
N ARG A 28 11.57 -2.92 -3.44
CA ARG A 28 12.11 -2.31 -2.21
C ARG A 28 11.03 -1.59 -1.40
N GLN A 29 10.15 -0.83 -2.05
CA GLN A 29 9.08 -0.12 -1.34
C GLN A 29 8.03 -1.09 -0.77
N MET A 30 7.61 -2.07 -1.57
CA MET A 30 6.65 -3.08 -1.14
C MET A 30 7.19 -3.95 0.02
N SER A 31 8.47 -4.34 0.00
CA SER A 31 9.09 -5.05 1.13
C SER A 31 9.17 -4.18 2.40
N GLY A 32 9.44 -2.88 2.26
CA GLY A 32 9.39 -1.96 3.41
C GLY A 32 7.97 -1.80 3.95
N TYR A 33 6.97 -1.78 3.07
CA TYR A 33 5.56 -1.72 3.45
C TYR A 33 5.08 -3.00 4.12
N GLU A 34 5.49 -4.17 3.61
CA GLU A 34 5.27 -5.48 4.24
C GLU A 34 5.79 -5.49 5.69
N GLN A 35 7.04 -5.06 5.90
CA GLN A 35 7.64 -4.97 7.22
C GLN A 35 6.92 -3.99 8.15
N LEU A 36 6.41 -2.87 7.62
CA LEU A 36 5.62 -1.92 8.38
C LEU A 36 4.29 -2.53 8.87
N LEU A 37 3.60 -3.26 7.99
CA LEU A 37 2.35 -3.94 8.32
C LEU A 37 2.58 -5.08 9.32
N GLU A 38 3.65 -5.86 9.13
CA GLU A 38 4.06 -6.92 10.06
C GLU A 38 4.39 -6.35 11.44
N TRP A 39 5.17 -5.26 11.50
CA TRP A 39 5.48 -4.55 12.74
C TRP A 39 4.21 -4.06 13.45
N ARG A 40 3.24 -3.52 12.69
CA ARG A 40 1.98 -3.06 13.27
C ARG A 40 1.20 -4.24 13.87
N TYR A 41 1.08 -5.32 13.11
CA TYR A 41 0.33 -6.51 13.51
C TYR A 41 0.95 -7.19 14.74
N ALA A 42 2.28 -7.23 14.84
CA ALA A 42 2.99 -7.79 16.00
C ALA A 42 2.70 -7.03 17.31
N GLY A 43 2.22 -5.78 17.23
CA GLY A 43 1.81 -4.99 18.38
C GLY A 43 0.36 -5.22 18.85
N TYR A 44 -0.40 -6.10 18.19
CA TYR A 44 -1.79 -6.40 18.57
C TYR A 44 -1.88 -7.37 19.74
N VAL A 45 -2.94 -7.23 20.53
CA VAL A 45 -3.16 -7.99 21.76
C VAL A 45 -4.16 -9.11 21.49
N SER A 46 -3.80 -10.33 21.91
CA SER A 46 -4.66 -11.53 21.76
C SER A 46 -5.47 -11.84 23.02
N GLU A 47 -5.06 -11.33 24.18
CA GLU A 47 -5.71 -11.58 25.48
C GLU A 47 -6.88 -10.63 25.79
N ASP A 48 -7.21 -9.73 24.86
CA ASP A 48 -8.35 -8.82 25.00
C ASP A 48 -9.68 -9.57 24.87
N PRO A 49 -10.72 -9.27 25.68
CA PRO A 49 -12.03 -9.90 25.56
C PRO A 49 -12.64 -9.79 24.16
N THR A 50 -12.40 -8.67 23.47
CA THR A 50 -12.83 -8.47 22.07
C THR A 50 -12.08 -9.40 21.16
N ALA A 51 -10.74 -9.50 21.28
CA ALA A 51 -9.92 -10.41 20.48
C ALA A 51 -10.38 -11.87 20.61
N ASN A 52 -10.70 -12.31 21.83
CA ASN A 52 -11.27 -13.64 22.07
C ASN A 52 -12.64 -13.82 21.41
N ALA A 53 -13.49 -12.79 21.46
CA ALA A 53 -14.83 -12.85 20.85
C ALA A 53 -14.77 -12.91 19.31
N VAL A 54 -13.78 -12.26 18.69
CA VAL A 54 -13.66 -12.17 17.21
C VAL A 54 -12.66 -13.15 16.62
N GLY A 55 -11.88 -13.84 17.46
CA GLY A 55 -10.89 -14.84 17.05
C GLY A 55 -9.66 -14.27 16.34
N VAL A 56 -9.42 -12.97 16.45
CA VAL A 56 -8.27 -12.27 15.85
C VAL A 56 -7.66 -11.28 16.85
N PRO A 57 -6.32 -11.09 16.86
CA PRO A 57 -5.69 -10.06 17.70
C PRO A 57 -6.20 -8.66 17.34
N VAL A 58 -6.42 -7.82 18.35
CA VAL A 58 -6.94 -6.45 18.15
C VAL A 58 -5.89 -5.39 18.46
N ALA A 59 -6.03 -4.23 17.80
CA ALA A 59 -5.24 -3.07 18.13
C ALA A 59 -5.66 -2.52 19.52
N SER A 60 -4.72 -2.50 20.48
CA SER A 60 -4.99 -1.95 21.82
C SER A 60 -4.88 -0.42 21.90
N ARG A 61 -4.30 0.20 20.87
CA ARG A 61 -4.11 1.65 20.76
C ARG A 61 -4.06 2.07 19.29
N PRO A 62 -4.44 3.33 18.97
CA PRO A 62 -4.34 3.85 17.60
C PRO A 62 -2.92 3.76 17.05
N ALA A 63 -2.81 3.66 15.73
CA ALA A 63 -1.53 3.83 15.06
C ALA A 63 -0.99 5.24 15.32
N GLU A 64 0.32 5.32 15.57
CA GLU A 64 0.99 6.58 15.93
C GLU A 64 2.02 7.01 14.88
N TYR A 65 2.48 6.07 14.05
CA TYR A 65 3.44 6.33 12.98
C TYR A 65 2.74 7.05 11.82
N PRO A 66 3.11 8.31 11.49
CA PRO A 66 2.29 9.13 10.61
C PRO A 66 2.01 8.55 9.22
N PRO A 67 2.99 7.93 8.51
CA PRO A 67 2.70 7.28 7.23
C PRO A 67 1.69 6.14 7.32
N LEU A 68 1.70 5.37 8.42
CA LEU A 68 0.73 4.29 8.62
C LEU A 68 -0.66 4.85 8.95
N VAL A 69 -0.74 5.91 9.76
CA VAL A 69 -2.00 6.60 10.04
C VAL A 69 -2.64 7.09 8.74
N ALA A 70 -1.86 7.77 7.90
CA ALA A 70 -2.33 8.24 6.59
C ALA A 70 -2.90 7.09 5.74
N ALA A 71 -2.18 5.96 5.69
CA ALA A 71 -2.59 4.78 4.96
C ALA A 71 -3.88 4.15 5.49
N LEU A 72 -4.07 4.10 6.80
CA LEU A 72 -5.28 3.55 7.42
C LEU A 72 -6.49 4.46 7.22
N SER A 73 -6.31 5.79 7.30
CA SER A 73 -7.37 6.78 7.06
C SER A 73 -7.99 6.72 5.65
N GLU A 74 -7.27 6.18 4.66
CA GLU A 74 -7.80 5.99 3.30
C GLU A 74 -8.85 4.86 3.21
N ILE A 75 -8.89 3.97 4.21
CA ILE A 75 -9.74 2.77 4.19
C ILE A 75 -10.72 2.77 5.37
N ILE A 76 -10.24 3.19 6.54
CA ILE A 76 -11.00 3.25 7.78
C ILE A 76 -11.52 4.69 7.93
N PRO A 77 -12.84 4.92 7.85
CA PRO A 77 -13.41 6.25 7.95
C PRO A 77 -13.03 6.93 9.26
N GLU A 78 -12.60 8.20 9.20
CA GLU A 78 -12.16 8.96 10.38
C GLU A 78 -13.32 9.42 11.27
N ASP A 79 -14.54 9.46 10.74
CA ASP A 79 -15.77 9.82 11.46
C ASP A 79 -16.29 8.69 12.38
N GLU A 80 -15.75 7.48 12.23
CA GLU A 80 -16.05 6.34 13.10
C GLU A 80 -15.42 6.47 14.49
N LEU A 81 -16.12 5.94 15.50
CA LEU A 81 -15.63 5.94 16.89
C LEU A 81 -14.32 5.15 17.00
N GLU A 82 -13.38 5.63 17.82
CA GLU A 82 -12.06 4.99 17.98
C GLU A 82 -12.14 3.47 18.26
N PRO A 83 -13.00 2.96 19.17
CA PRO A 83 -13.10 1.52 19.40
C PRO A 83 -13.49 0.72 18.15
N ILE A 84 -14.33 1.29 17.27
CA ILE A 84 -14.74 0.67 16.01
C ILE A 84 -13.54 0.64 15.04
N ARG A 85 -12.81 1.76 14.94
CA ARG A 85 -11.61 1.84 14.11
C ARG A 85 -10.54 0.84 14.54
N LEU A 86 -10.29 0.72 15.85
CA LEU A 86 -9.34 -0.26 16.40
C LEU A 86 -9.77 -1.72 16.18
N TRP A 87 -11.08 -1.96 16.12
CA TRP A 87 -11.62 -3.27 15.82
C TRP A 87 -11.48 -3.66 14.35
N TRP A 88 -11.64 -2.71 13.42
CA TRP A 88 -11.46 -2.95 11.97
C TRP A 88 -10.01 -3.00 11.52
N GLU A 89 -9.12 -2.30 12.23
CA GLU A 89 -7.71 -2.18 11.85
C GLU A 89 -7.01 -3.51 11.55
N PRO A 90 -7.18 -4.59 12.35
CA PRO A 90 -6.51 -5.86 12.11
C PRO A 90 -6.89 -6.51 10.78
N ASP A 91 -8.16 -6.43 10.38
CA ASP A 91 -8.61 -6.98 9.11
C ASP A 91 -8.05 -6.19 7.94
N VAL A 92 -8.03 -4.86 8.04
CA VAL A 92 -7.42 -3.97 7.03
C VAL A 92 -5.92 -4.24 6.90
N VAL A 93 -5.19 -4.32 8.01
CA VAL A 93 -3.74 -4.58 8.02
C VAL A 93 -3.43 -5.96 7.45
N ARG A 94 -4.19 -7.01 7.82
CA ARG A 94 -4.00 -8.36 7.27
C ARG A 94 -4.31 -8.42 5.78
N TRP A 95 -5.37 -7.76 5.34
CA TRP A 95 -5.74 -7.68 3.92
C TRP A 95 -4.66 -6.97 3.10
N LEU A 96 -4.16 -5.82 3.57
CA LEU A 96 -3.06 -5.09 2.92
C LEU A 96 -1.77 -5.90 2.92
N TYR A 97 -1.48 -6.65 3.99
CA TYR A 97 -0.31 -7.51 4.05
C TYR A 97 -0.38 -8.64 3.02
N ALA A 98 -1.52 -9.33 2.94
CA ALA A 98 -1.75 -10.37 1.93
C ALA A 98 -1.66 -9.80 0.51
N GLY A 99 -2.27 -8.64 0.25
CA GLY A 99 -2.18 -7.97 -1.05
C GLY A 99 -0.74 -7.56 -1.40
N THR A 100 0.02 -7.07 -0.42
CA THR A 100 1.44 -6.71 -0.58
C THR A 100 2.27 -7.91 -0.99
N ARG A 101 2.03 -9.08 -0.38
CA ARG A 101 2.70 -10.33 -0.75
C ARG A 101 2.38 -10.77 -2.17
N VAL A 102 1.11 -10.70 -2.58
CA VAL A 102 0.71 -11.01 -3.97
C VAL A 102 1.41 -10.08 -4.97
N VAL A 103 1.51 -8.78 -4.67
CA VAL A 103 2.29 -7.85 -5.50
C VAL A 103 3.76 -8.29 -5.56
N LEU A 104 4.40 -8.54 -4.43
CA LEU A 104 5.81 -8.96 -4.37
C LEU A 104 6.10 -10.25 -5.14
N ASP A 105 5.20 -11.23 -5.05
CA ASP A 105 5.28 -12.54 -5.71
C ASP A 105 5.06 -12.41 -7.22
N SER A 106 4.23 -11.46 -7.66
CA SER A 106 3.99 -11.19 -9.08
C SER A 106 5.09 -10.38 -9.78
N LEU A 107 5.97 -9.70 -9.02
CA LEU A 107 7.06 -8.92 -9.60
C LEU A 107 8.17 -9.84 -10.14
N PRO A 108 8.74 -9.56 -11.33
CA PRO A 108 9.89 -10.31 -11.83
C PRO A 108 11.16 -9.98 -11.02
N THR A 109 12.20 -10.80 -11.13
CA THR A 109 13.44 -10.62 -10.34
C THR A 109 14.28 -9.43 -10.81
N THR A 110 14.42 -9.23 -12.12
CA THR A 110 15.38 -8.27 -12.71
C THR A 110 14.71 -7.21 -13.61
N GLY A 111 13.38 -7.11 -13.63
CA GLY A 111 12.62 -6.36 -14.64
C GLY A 111 11.92 -7.30 -15.62
N GLY A 112 11.08 -6.74 -16.48
CA GLY A 112 10.35 -7.51 -17.49
C GLY A 112 8.86 -7.51 -17.25
N VAL A 113 8.23 -8.67 -17.46
CA VAL A 113 6.78 -8.80 -17.55
C VAL A 113 6.20 -9.26 -16.20
N VAL A 114 5.21 -8.52 -15.71
CA VAL A 114 4.25 -8.95 -14.69
C VAL A 114 3.04 -9.50 -15.42
N VAL A 115 2.56 -10.68 -15.02
CA VAL A 115 1.32 -11.25 -15.56
C VAL A 115 0.36 -11.50 -14.39
N LEU A 116 -0.85 -10.96 -14.50
CA LEU A 116 -1.93 -11.16 -13.55
C LEU A 116 -2.99 -12.02 -14.25
N HIS A 117 -3.10 -13.25 -13.80
CA HIS A 117 -4.00 -14.29 -14.33
C HIS A 117 -5.37 -14.27 -13.69
N GLU A 118 -5.41 -13.92 -12.40
CA GLU A 118 -6.62 -14.06 -11.60
C GLU A 118 -7.07 -12.72 -11.03
N ARG A 119 -8.38 -12.59 -10.86
CA ARG A 119 -9.02 -11.38 -10.31
C ARG A 119 -8.42 -10.95 -8.97
N HIS A 120 -8.10 -11.92 -8.10
CA HIS A 120 -7.52 -11.65 -6.79
C HIS A 120 -6.15 -10.95 -6.88
N GLN A 121 -5.37 -11.20 -7.93
CA GLN A 121 -4.07 -10.57 -8.15
C GLN A 121 -4.24 -9.11 -8.57
N ILE A 122 -5.22 -8.84 -9.42
CA ILE A 122 -5.59 -7.48 -9.84
C ILE A 122 -6.04 -6.68 -8.62
N GLU A 123 -6.94 -7.25 -7.81
CA GLU A 123 -7.45 -6.62 -6.59
C GLU A 123 -6.32 -6.34 -5.58
N ALA A 124 -5.38 -7.27 -5.43
CA ALA A 124 -4.21 -7.07 -4.58
C ALA A 124 -3.35 -5.87 -5.03
N TRP A 125 -3.12 -5.72 -6.34
CA TRP A 125 -2.42 -4.56 -6.90
C TRP A 125 -3.20 -3.26 -6.71
N GLN A 126 -4.52 -3.29 -6.94
CA GLN A 126 -5.43 -2.14 -6.76
C GLN A 126 -5.55 -1.71 -5.30
N ALA A 127 -5.31 -2.61 -4.35
CA ALA A 127 -5.33 -2.33 -2.92
C ALA A 127 -3.97 -1.87 -2.37
N ALA A 128 -2.94 -2.70 -2.56
CA ALA A 128 -1.66 -2.53 -1.86
C ALA A 128 -0.81 -1.41 -2.45
N VAL A 129 -0.82 -1.22 -3.77
CA VAL A 129 0.03 -0.21 -4.42
C VAL A 129 -0.42 1.22 -4.11
N PRO A 130 -1.73 1.58 -4.15
CA PRO A 130 -2.17 2.90 -3.72
C PRO A 130 -1.92 3.17 -2.24
N ASN A 131 -2.08 2.17 -1.38
CA ASN A 131 -1.85 2.35 0.05
C ASN A 131 -0.34 2.52 0.37
N MET A 132 0.53 1.72 -0.26
CA MET A 132 1.98 1.92 -0.18
C MET A 132 2.40 3.30 -0.72
N ARG A 133 1.76 3.79 -1.79
CA ARG A 133 2.00 5.15 -2.32
C ARG A 133 1.74 6.22 -1.25
N VAL A 134 0.69 6.08 -0.45
CA VAL A 134 0.38 7.00 0.66
C VAL A 134 1.50 6.98 1.70
N VAL A 135 1.90 5.78 2.15
CA VAL A 135 3.01 5.60 3.10
C VAL A 135 4.28 6.26 2.58
N PHE A 136 4.66 5.99 1.33
CA PHE A 136 5.83 6.55 0.70
C PHE A 136 5.75 8.09 0.61
N ALA A 137 4.63 8.64 0.16
CA ALA A 137 4.48 10.08 -0.05
C ALA A 137 4.57 10.87 1.26
N VAL A 138 3.97 10.36 2.35
CA VAL A 138 4.09 10.99 3.67
C VAL A 138 5.52 10.84 4.21
N ALA A 139 6.11 9.64 4.13
CA ALA A 139 7.47 9.40 4.61
C ALA A 139 8.53 10.22 3.85
N ALA A 140 8.36 10.46 2.56
CA ALA A 140 9.23 11.27 1.73
C ALA A 140 9.01 12.78 1.89
N GLY A 141 8.00 13.21 2.66
CA GLY A 141 7.63 14.61 2.83
C GLY A 141 6.98 15.24 1.58
N VAL A 142 6.49 14.40 0.66
CA VAL A 142 5.72 14.83 -0.52
C VAL A 142 4.32 15.27 -0.10
N TRP A 143 3.70 14.52 0.81
CA TRP A 143 2.40 14.81 1.40
C TRP A 143 2.53 15.27 2.85
N PRO A 144 1.57 16.07 3.35
CA PRO A 144 1.58 16.50 4.74
C PRO A 144 1.42 15.31 5.68
N VAL A 145 1.93 15.51 6.90
CA VAL A 145 1.71 14.61 8.03
C VAL A 145 0.22 14.68 8.43
N PRO A 146 -0.47 13.55 8.68
CA PRO A 146 -1.85 13.56 9.15
C PRO A 146 -2.03 14.34 10.45
N VAL A 147 -3.17 15.02 10.58
CA VAL A 147 -3.53 15.76 11.79
C VAL A 147 -3.54 14.81 13.00
N GLY A 148 -3.00 15.27 14.14
CA GLY A 148 -2.96 14.50 15.37
C GLY A 148 -1.74 13.57 15.50
N THR A 149 -0.88 13.52 14.47
CA THR A 149 0.35 12.71 14.48
C THR A 149 1.63 13.55 14.56
N GLU A 150 1.52 14.87 14.75
CA GLU A 150 2.64 15.82 14.72
C GLU A 150 3.72 15.49 15.76
N ARG A 151 3.30 15.02 16.95
CA ARG A 151 4.21 14.61 18.02
C ARG A 151 5.15 13.47 17.59
N ASN A 152 4.73 12.64 16.65
CA ASN A 152 5.48 11.48 16.16
C ASN A 152 6.26 11.76 14.88
N ARG A 153 6.28 13.00 14.37
CA ARG A 153 7.04 13.37 13.18
C ARG A 153 8.53 13.02 13.28
N HIS A 154 9.09 13.07 14.48
CA HIS A 154 10.49 12.72 14.75
C HIS A 154 10.83 11.24 14.48
N THR A 155 9.82 10.36 14.36
CA THR A 155 9.99 8.94 14.01
C THR A 155 10.10 8.69 12.51
N MET A 156 9.79 9.70 11.69
CA MET A 156 9.86 9.62 10.23
C MET A 156 11.29 9.88 9.75
N PRO A 157 11.67 9.35 8.57
CA PRO A 157 12.89 9.78 7.89
C PRO A 157 12.88 11.30 7.67
N THR A 158 14.03 11.94 7.86
CA THR A 158 14.18 13.36 7.51
C THR A 158 14.04 13.52 5.99
N PRO A 159 13.09 14.32 5.48
CA PRO A 159 12.95 14.55 4.05
C PRO A 159 14.21 15.19 3.47
N ASP A 160 14.67 14.70 2.33
CA ASP A 160 15.78 15.28 1.57
C ASP A 160 15.23 16.29 0.56
N PRO A 161 15.45 17.61 0.74
CA PRO A 161 14.92 18.62 -0.16
C PRO A 161 15.40 18.46 -1.61
N THR A 162 16.59 17.88 -1.81
CA THR A 162 17.16 17.67 -3.14
C THR A 162 16.47 16.55 -3.92
N ARG A 163 15.72 15.70 -3.21
CA ARG A 163 15.01 14.55 -3.79
C ARG A 163 13.51 14.76 -3.93
N LEU A 164 12.96 15.83 -3.35
CA LEU A 164 11.51 16.04 -3.26
C LEU A 164 10.79 15.98 -4.62
N ASP A 165 11.35 16.60 -5.66
CA ASP A 165 10.75 16.56 -7.00
C ASP A 165 10.78 15.16 -7.62
N ARG A 166 11.86 14.40 -7.35
CA ARG A 166 11.94 13.00 -7.75
C ARG A 166 10.92 12.15 -7.00
N ASP A 167 10.76 12.36 -5.70
CA ASP A 167 9.83 11.60 -4.88
C ASP A 167 8.36 11.94 -5.23
N ARG A 168 8.07 13.19 -5.64
CA ARG A 168 6.80 13.57 -6.28
C ARG A 168 6.56 12.79 -7.58
N GLN A 169 7.53 12.77 -8.48
CA GLN A 169 7.44 12.01 -9.75
C GLN A 169 7.22 10.52 -9.51
N LEU A 170 7.85 9.94 -8.49
CA LEU A 170 7.64 8.54 -8.08
C LEU A 170 6.23 8.29 -7.56
N THR A 171 5.71 9.20 -6.74
CA THR A 171 4.33 9.16 -6.23
C THR A 171 3.32 9.24 -7.39
N ASP A 172 3.55 10.13 -8.36
CA ASP A 172 2.72 10.24 -9.56
C ASP A 172 2.82 9.02 -10.46
N TRP A 173 4.02 8.46 -10.60
CA TRP A 173 4.23 7.22 -11.35
C TRP A 173 3.45 6.05 -10.74
N LEU A 174 3.48 5.88 -9.42
CA LEU A 174 2.70 4.85 -8.73
C LEU A 174 1.19 4.98 -8.96
N ARG A 175 0.67 6.21 -8.92
CA ARG A 175 -0.73 6.47 -9.27
C ARG A 175 -1.03 5.99 -10.69
N LYS A 176 -0.21 6.39 -11.68
CA LYS A 176 -0.38 5.98 -13.07
C LYS A 176 -0.30 4.47 -13.28
N VAL A 177 0.53 3.76 -12.53
CA VAL A 177 0.61 2.28 -12.58
C VAL A 177 -0.75 1.67 -12.25
N VAL A 178 -1.42 2.16 -11.20
CA VAL A 178 -2.69 1.57 -10.73
C VAL A 178 -3.88 2.08 -11.53
N ASP A 179 -3.92 3.36 -11.91
CA ASP A 179 -4.98 3.91 -12.76
C ASP A 179 -5.06 3.12 -14.07
N ARG A 180 -3.91 2.90 -14.72
CA ARG A 180 -3.85 2.13 -15.97
C ARG A 180 -4.23 0.66 -15.78
N LEU A 181 -3.86 0.04 -14.66
CA LEU A 181 -4.30 -1.31 -14.36
C LEU A 181 -5.82 -1.38 -14.21
N THR A 182 -6.41 -0.43 -13.49
CA THR A 182 -7.86 -0.33 -13.26
C THR A 182 -8.62 -0.11 -14.57
N ASP A 183 -8.17 0.85 -15.39
CA ASP A 183 -8.77 1.15 -16.69
C ASP A 183 -8.87 -0.09 -17.60
N ILE A 184 -7.86 -0.97 -17.54
CA ILE A 184 -7.78 -2.15 -18.41
C ILE A 184 -8.46 -3.36 -17.75
N ALA A 185 -8.52 -3.42 -16.42
CA ALA A 185 -9.16 -4.49 -15.66
C ALA A 185 -10.69 -4.46 -15.77
N GLU A 186 -11.30 -3.29 -15.93
CA GLU A 186 -12.72 -3.17 -16.22
C GLU A 186 -13.00 -3.79 -17.61
N PRO A 187 -13.99 -4.70 -17.73
CA PRO A 187 -14.38 -5.19 -19.04
C PRO A 187 -14.94 -4.01 -19.86
N ALA A 188 -14.56 -3.92 -21.14
CA ALA A 188 -15.19 -2.98 -22.05
C ALA A 188 -16.71 -3.18 -21.97
N SER A 189 -17.44 -2.13 -21.57
CA SER A 189 -18.89 -2.15 -21.51
C SER A 189 -19.43 -2.62 -22.85
N THR A 190 -19.86 -3.88 -22.93
CA THR A 190 -20.54 -4.41 -24.11
C THR A 190 -21.86 -3.68 -24.21
N SER A 191 -21.90 -2.65 -25.06
CA SER A 191 -23.12 -2.00 -25.53
C SER A 191 -23.68 -2.78 -26.71
#